data_AF-A0A392R5J4-F1
#
_entry.id   AF-A0A392R5J4-F1
#
_cell.length_a   1.000
_cell.length_b   1.000
_cell.length_c   1.000
_cell.angle_alpha   90.00
_cell.angle_beta   90.00
_cell.angle_gamma   90.00
#
_symmetry.space_group_name_H-M   'P 1'
#
loop_
_entity.id
_entity.type
_entity.pdbx_description
1 polymer ?
#
loop_
_entity_poly.entity_id
_entity_poly.type
_entity_poly.pdbx_seq_one_letter_code
_entity_poly.pdbx_strand_id
1 'polypeptide(L)'
;MTRPRPVYLVNFSCYKPEESRKCTKRIFMDHSRASGFFTEENLDFQRKILERSGLGENTYLPEAVLSIPPNPSMKEARKEAEMSLLSNSVALCNDHQSL
;
A
#
# COMPACT_ATOMS: atom_id res chain seq x y z
N MET A 1 6.27 5.61 -44.17
CA MET A 1 6.05 5.27 -42.75
C MET A 1 6.12 6.56 -41.94
N THR A 2 5.01 7.00 -41.37
CA THR A 2 4.94 8.23 -40.56
C THR A 2 5.51 7.97 -39.17
N ARG A 3 6.44 8.82 -38.72
CA ARG A 3 6.97 8.78 -37.35
C ARG A 3 5.83 9.08 -36.37
N PRO A 4 5.60 8.26 -35.32
CA PRO A 4 4.60 8.55 -34.30
C PRO A 4 4.88 9.90 -33.64
N ARG A 5 3.82 10.68 -33.38
CA ARG A 5 3.94 11.96 -32.67
C ARG A 5 4.40 11.70 -31.21
N PRO A 6 5.32 12.51 -30.67
CA PRO A 6 5.77 12.33 -29.29
C PRO A 6 4.65 12.65 -28.29
N VAL A 7 4.52 11.81 -27.25
CA VAL A 7 3.64 12.01 -26.09
C VAL A 7 4.51 12.30 -24.88
N TYR A 8 4.14 13.30 -24.09
CA TYR A 8 4.92 13.76 -22.93
C TYR A 8 4.10 13.63 -21.65
N LEU A 9 4.72 13.19 -20.57
CA LEU A 9 4.17 13.28 -19.22
C LEU A 9 4.34 14.73 -18.73
N VAL A 10 3.23 15.44 -18.57
CA VAL A 10 3.24 16.87 -18.17
C VAL A 10 3.31 17.02 -16.65
N ASN A 11 2.60 16.17 -15.90
CA ASN A 11 2.62 16.18 -14.44
C ASN A 11 2.27 14.79 -13.89
N PHE A 12 2.74 14.47 -12.68
CA PHE A 12 2.32 13.31 -11.90
C PHE A 12 2.36 13.61 -10.40
N SER A 13 1.47 12.99 -9.64
CA SER A 13 1.46 13.03 -8.17
C SER A 13 1.31 11.62 -7.62
N CYS A 14 1.92 11.33 -6.47
CA CYS A 14 1.78 10.06 -5.78
C CYS A 14 1.63 10.27 -4.27
N TYR A 15 0.83 9.40 -3.65
CA TYR A 15 0.62 9.38 -2.22
C TYR A 15 1.67 8.46 -1.58
N LYS A 16 2.43 9.00 -0.64
CA LYS A 16 3.34 8.22 0.21
C LYS A 16 2.74 8.17 1.62
N PRO A 17 2.43 6.97 2.15
CA PRO A 17 1.92 6.85 3.52
C PRO A 17 2.94 7.27 4.57
N GLU A 18 2.45 7.55 5.78
CA GLU A 18 3.29 7.81 6.96
C GLU A 18 4.16 6.60 7.33
N GLU A 19 5.31 6.86 7.97
CA GLU A 19 6.28 5.82 8.35
C GLU A 19 5.70 4.81 9.36
N SER A 20 4.68 5.20 10.12
CA SER A 20 3.91 4.32 11.02
C SER A 20 3.25 3.13 10.30
N ARG A 21 3.03 3.25 8.99
CA ARG A 21 2.42 2.21 8.14
C ARG A 21 3.44 1.33 7.44
N LYS A 22 4.72 1.61 7.62
CA LYS A 22 5.80 0.82 7.03
C LYS A 22 5.89 -0.52 7.72
N CYS A 23 5.97 -1.57 6.91
CA CYS A 23 5.97 -2.95 7.37
C CYS A 23 7.11 -3.71 6.73
N THR A 24 7.95 -4.28 7.60
CA THR A 24 8.98 -5.25 7.19
C THR A 24 8.33 -6.62 7.00
N LYS A 25 8.96 -7.51 6.24
CA LYS A 25 8.47 -8.89 6.08
C LYS A 25 8.36 -9.60 7.42
N ARG A 26 9.32 -9.33 8.33
CA ARG A 26 9.32 -9.86 9.70
C ARG A 26 8.10 -9.40 10.47
N ILE A 27 7.85 -8.08 10.54
CA ILE A 27 6.69 -7.53 11.28
C ILE A 27 5.39 -8.14 10.75
N PHE A 28 5.24 -8.24 9.43
CA PHE A 28 4.04 -8.84 8.83
C PHE A 28 3.85 -10.31 9.24
N MET A 29 4.92 -11.12 9.23
CA MET A 29 4.86 -12.52 9.64
C MET A 29 4.58 -12.67 11.15
N ASP A 30 5.15 -11.80 11.98
CA ASP A 30 4.93 -11.79 13.42
C ASP A 30 3.45 -11.46 13.73
N HIS A 31 2.89 -10.44 13.07
CA HIS A 31 1.49 -10.07 13.21
C HIS A 31 0.56 -11.18 12.69
N SER A 32 0.90 -11.81 11.57
CA SER A 32 0.11 -12.91 11.00
C SER A 32 0.06 -14.10 11.97
N ARG A 33 1.19 -14.47 12.59
CA ARG A 33 1.20 -15.50 13.65
C ARG A 33 0.43 -15.07 14.89
N ALA A 34 0.63 -13.84 15.37
CA ALA A 34 -0.04 -13.31 16.57
C ALA A 34 -1.56 -13.18 16.40
N SER A 35 -2.06 -13.06 15.16
CA SER A 35 -3.48 -12.97 14.87
C SER A 35 -4.28 -14.23 15.24
N GLY A 36 -3.62 -15.39 15.30
CA GLY A 36 -4.27 -16.68 15.60
C GLY A 36 -5.19 -17.21 14.50
N PHE A 37 -5.31 -16.52 13.35
CA PHE A 37 -6.20 -16.93 12.25
C PHE A 37 -5.57 -17.93 11.28
N PHE A 38 -4.24 -18.07 11.30
CA PHE A 38 -3.50 -18.86 10.32
C PHE A 38 -2.91 -20.13 10.95
N THR A 39 -3.02 -21.23 10.23
CA THR A 39 -2.26 -22.46 10.51
C THR A 39 -0.79 -22.27 10.12
N GLU A 40 0.12 -23.13 10.61
CA GLU A 40 1.54 -23.06 10.19
C GLU A 40 1.70 -23.29 8.67
N GLU A 41 0.86 -24.12 8.04
CA GLU A 41 0.87 -24.28 6.57
C GLU A 41 0.51 -22.96 5.85
N ASN A 42 -0.51 -22.25 6.35
CA ASN A 42 -0.90 -20.94 5.80
C ASN A 42 0.23 -19.91 5.99
N LEU A 43 0.89 -19.91 7.14
CA LEU A 43 2.02 -19.02 7.43
C LEU A 43 3.22 -19.32 6.52
N ASP A 44 3.52 -20.59 6.26
CA ASP A 44 4.60 -20.96 5.34
C ASP A 44 4.28 -20.60 3.89
N PHE A 45 3.03 -20.74 3.47
CA PHE A 45 2.58 -20.25 2.17
C PHE A 45 2.71 -18.72 2.06
N GLN A 46 2.27 -18.00 3.09
CA GLN A 46 2.36 -16.54 3.15
C GLN A 46 3.83 -16.05 3.12
N ARG A 47 4.74 -16.75 3.81
CA ARG A 47 6.19 -16.48 3.76
C ARG A 47 6.73 -16.61 2.33
N LYS A 48 6.39 -17.69 1.63
CA LYS A 48 6.79 -17.92 0.23
C LYS A 48 6.26 -16.83 -0.70
N ILE A 49 5.05 -16.32 -0.45
CA ILE A 49 4.50 -15.16 -1.18
C ILE A 49 5.38 -13.92 -0.94
N LEU A 50 5.72 -13.60 0.31
CA LEU A 50 6.55 -12.42 0.64
C LEU A 50 7.96 -12.48 0.05
N GLU A 51 8.53 -13.68 -0.09
CA GLU A 51 9.83 -13.89 -0.71
C GLU A 51 9.79 -13.66 -2.23
N ARG A 52 8.63 -13.86 -2.87
CA ARG A 52 8.47 -13.85 -4.33
C ARG A 52 7.63 -12.69 -4.88
N SER A 53 7.01 -11.89 -4.03
CA SER A 53 6.12 -10.78 -4.42
C SER A 53 6.84 -9.53 -4.94
N GLY A 54 8.17 -9.46 -4.79
CA GLY A 54 8.94 -8.25 -5.10
C GLY A 54 8.78 -7.12 -4.07
N LEU A 55 8.05 -7.34 -2.98
CA LEU A 55 7.91 -6.37 -1.89
C LEU A 55 9.19 -6.31 -1.05
N GLY A 56 9.65 -5.10 -0.76
CA GLY A 56 10.84 -4.83 0.04
C GLY A 56 10.52 -4.43 1.48
N GLU A 57 11.55 -4.20 2.29
CA GLU A 57 11.41 -3.78 3.71
C GLU A 57 10.83 -2.36 3.90
N ASN A 58 10.65 -1.62 2.81
CA ASN A 58 10.03 -0.29 2.80
C ASN A 58 8.59 -0.31 2.23
N THR A 59 7.89 -1.43 2.38
CA THR A 59 6.51 -1.58 1.93
C THR A 59 5.58 -1.00 2.98
N TYR A 60 4.52 -0.30 2.56
CA TYR A 60 3.50 0.23 3.45
C TYR A 60 2.25 -0.63 3.36
N LEU A 61 1.63 -0.94 4.51
CA LEU A 61 0.41 -1.74 4.58
C LEU A 61 -0.73 -0.95 5.26
N PRO A 62 -1.99 -1.31 5.00
CA PRO A 62 -3.14 -0.68 5.65
C PRO A 62 -3.11 -0.89 7.17
N GLU A 63 -3.57 0.10 7.92
CA GLU A 63 -3.67 0.04 9.39
C GLU A 63 -4.47 -1.18 9.86
N ALA A 64 -5.54 -1.53 9.14
CA ALA A 64 -6.37 -2.71 9.40
C ALA A 64 -5.61 -4.05 9.33
N VAL A 65 -4.52 -4.11 8.56
CA VAL A 65 -3.65 -5.29 8.45
C VAL A 65 -2.60 -5.29 9.56
N LEU A 66 -2.13 -4.10 9.95
CA LEU A 66 -1.10 -3.92 10.98
C LEU A 66 -1.67 -3.99 12.41
N SER A 67 -2.98 -3.82 12.61
CA SER A 67 -3.59 -3.91 13.93
C SER A 67 -3.55 -5.33 14.49
N ILE A 68 -3.48 -5.45 15.82
CA ILE A 68 -3.58 -6.74 16.54
C ILE A 68 -4.75 -6.63 17.53
N PRO A 69 -5.87 -7.34 17.31
CA PRO A 69 -6.15 -8.20 16.16
C PRO A 69 -6.33 -7.41 14.85
N PRO A 70 -6.08 -8.01 13.68
CA PRO A 70 -6.37 -7.38 12.39
C PRO A 70 -7.87 -7.12 12.24
N ASN A 71 -8.24 -6.02 11.58
CA ASN A 71 -9.63 -5.59 11.42
C ASN A 71 -10.01 -5.41 9.93
N PRO A 72 -10.10 -6.50 9.15
CA PRO A 72 -10.52 -6.42 7.76
C PRO A 72 -12.02 -6.14 7.68
N SER A 73 -12.38 -4.88 7.43
CA SER A 73 -13.77 -4.46 7.24
C SER A 73 -13.91 -3.49 6.07
N MET A 74 -15.12 -3.41 5.48
CA MET A 74 -15.41 -2.45 4.41
C MET A 74 -15.21 -1.00 4.85
N LYS A 75 -15.39 -0.71 6.14
CA LYS A 75 -15.12 0.60 6.73
C LYS A 75 -13.65 0.96 6.63
N GLU A 76 -12.76 0.05 7.05
CA GLU A 76 -11.31 0.30 7.00
C GLU A 76 -10.77 0.32 5.56
N ALA A 77 -11.29 -0.55 4.67
CA ALA A 77 -10.93 -0.53 3.25
C ALA A 77 -11.33 0.81 2.60
N ARG A 78 -12.50 1.36 2.96
CA ARG A 78 -12.93 2.68 2.48
C ARG A 78 -12.03 3.80 3.00
N LYS A 79 -11.65 3.77 4.28
CA LYS A 79 -10.71 4.73 4.88
C LYS A 79 -9.36 4.74 4.15
N GLU A 80 -8.82 3.58 3.79
CA GLU A 80 -7.59 3.45 3.01
C GLU A 80 -7.74 4.03 1.58
N ALA A 81 -8.83 3.68 0.89
CA ALA A 81 -9.11 4.16 -0.45
C ALA A 81 -9.27 5.69 -0.47
N GLU A 82 -10.02 6.25 0.47
CA GLU A 82 -10.19 7.70 0.60
C GLU A 82 -8.84 8.40 0.83
N MET A 83 -7.98 7.85 1.70
CA MET A 83 -6.67 8.44 1.97
C MET A 83 -5.75 8.43 0.74
N SER A 84 -5.67 7.31 0.03
CA SER A 84 -4.78 7.19 -1.15
C SER A 84 -5.28 7.98 -2.36
N LEU A 85 -6.59 7.97 -2.61
CA LEU A 85 -7.19 8.62 -3.79
C LEU A 85 -7.37 10.12 -3.61
N LEU A 86 -7.84 10.56 -2.44
CA LEU A 86 -8.11 11.98 -2.19
C LEU A 86 -6.81 12.76 -2.00
N SER A 87 -5.77 12.17 -1.38
CA SER A 87 -4.47 12.83 -1.25
C SER A 87 -3.84 13.18 -2.60
N ASN A 88 -4.02 12.33 -3.62
CA ASN A 88 -3.50 12.61 -4.97
C ASN A 88 -4.32 13.68 -5.69
N SER A 89 -5.65 13.62 -5.56
CA SER A 89 -6.55 14.57 -6.21
C SER A 89 -6.33 16.00 -5.72
N VAL A 90 -6.10 16.20 -4.41
CA VAL A 90 -5.86 17.53 -3.84
C VAL A 90 -4.50 18.10 -4.27
N ALA A 91 -3.46 17.27 -4.39
CA ALA A 91 -2.14 17.71 -4.84
C ALA A 91 -2.21 18.29 -6.27
N LEU A 92 -2.87 17.59 -7.20
CA LEU A 92 -3.02 18.05 -8.58
C LEU A 92 -3.80 19.36 -8.71
N CYS A 93 -4.83 19.56 -7.88
CA CYS A 93 -5.61 20.80 -7.89
C CYS A 93 -4.83 22.00 -7.34
N ASN A 94 -4.04 21.81 -6.28
CA ASN A 94 -3.28 22.89 -5.64
C ASN A 94 -2.09 23.34 -6.49
N ASP A 95 -1.44 22.43 -7.20
CA ASP A 95 -0.32 22.76 -8.09
C ASP A 95 -0.77 23.61 -9.29
N HIS A 96 -2.02 23.46 -9.73
CA HIS A 96 -2.62 24.27 -10.80
C HIS A 96 -3.03 25.69 -10.37
N GLN A 97 -3.14 25.98 -9.06
CA GLN A 97 -3.42 27.33 -8.55
C GLN A 97 -2.15 28.18 -8.31
N SER A 98 -0.97 27.61 -8.52
CA SER A 98 0.33 28.28 -8.33
C SER A 98 1.00 28.73 -9.64
N LEU A 99 0.27 28.67 -10.77
CA LEU A 99 0.67 29.17 -12.09
C LEU A 99 -0.19 30.36 -12.51
#